data_AF-A0A9X3XSN1-F1
#
_entry.id   AF-A0A9X3XSN1-F1
#
_cell.length_a   1.000
_cell.length_b   1.000
_cell.length_c   1.000
_cell.angle_alpha   90.00
_cell.angle_beta   90.00
_cell.angle_gamma   90.00
#
_symmetry.space_group_name_H-M   'P 1'
#
loop_
_entity.id
_entity.type
_entity.pdbx_description
1 polymer ?
#
loop_
_entity_poly.entity_id
_entity_poly.type
_entity_poly.pdbx_seq_one_letter_code
_entity_poly.pdbx_strand_id
1 'polypeptide(L)'
;MNKFVHPLITKEEFTHYILEPFFEANFWSMNHITPTEQAYLYFMFGVMNTYLEEDLLDTPDKVQESWGWIESSIVENFEKNFKICFTTSEKNYLYVNLAMIHLYSRVFGTKKKVDAFGKSAEDRDFQHIFPVMYPIMQQFFSGVARRIPELNTYYEKNRRLIFQYCMLVRDIFIKHEQPVIFYIQSKYGKTQELWAKKRILSMTERPIKYSASADQLPDIVISDYPIDKKAYDQTNTQIFYWNGQPTKNDWARLKAEIIKIRNEKNRSILEKLDFVN
;
A
#
# COMPACT_ATOMS: atom_id res chain seq x y z
N MET A 1 -15.18 16.07 -24.78
CA MET A 1 -14.96 15.58 -23.41
C MET A 1 -15.07 14.07 -23.45
N ASN A 2 -14.02 13.32 -23.10
CA ASN A 2 -14.18 11.90 -22.81
C ASN A 2 -15.19 11.79 -21.65
N LYS A 3 -16.29 11.08 -21.86
CA LYS A 3 -17.33 10.89 -20.85
C LYS A 3 -16.67 10.25 -19.63
N PHE A 4 -16.74 10.94 -18.48
CA PHE A 4 -16.45 10.28 -17.22
C PHE A 4 -17.48 9.18 -17.03
N VAL A 5 -17.00 8.01 -16.65
CA VAL A 5 -17.80 6.94 -16.11
C VAL A 5 -17.14 6.69 -14.73
N HIS A 6 -17.85 6.15 -13.74
CA HIS A 6 -17.25 5.64 -12.51
C HIS A 6 -17.04 4.11 -12.59
N PRO A 7 -15.96 3.53 -12.04
CA PRO A 7 -15.65 2.09 -12.16
C PRO A 7 -16.70 1.15 -11.58
N LEU A 8 -17.45 1.61 -10.58
CA LEU A 8 -18.38 0.76 -9.81
C LEU A 8 -19.87 1.13 -9.99
N ILE A 9 -20.17 2.27 -10.63
CA ILE A 9 -21.56 2.70 -10.82
C ILE A 9 -21.64 3.44 -12.14
N THR A 10 -22.57 3.02 -13.01
CA THR A 10 -22.82 3.70 -14.28
C THR A 10 -23.54 5.03 -14.06
N LYS A 11 -23.57 5.88 -15.10
CA LYS A 11 -24.32 7.13 -15.01
C LYS A 11 -25.82 6.84 -14.89
N GLU A 12 -26.32 5.83 -15.62
CA GLU A 12 -27.71 5.41 -15.52
C GLU A 12 -28.05 4.94 -14.09
N GLU A 13 -27.25 4.04 -13.50
CA GLU A 13 -27.48 3.55 -12.13
C GLU A 13 -27.41 4.66 -11.10
N PHE A 14 -26.43 5.56 -11.20
CA PHE A 14 -26.34 6.73 -10.30
C PHE A 14 -27.58 7.63 -10.43
N THR A 15 -28.06 7.86 -11.65
CA THR A 15 -29.23 8.70 -11.88
C THR A 15 -30.47 8.08 -11.25
N HIS A 16 -30.71 6.79 -11.51
CA HIS A 16 -31.94 6.11 -11.09
C HIS A 16 -31.97 5.73 -9.61
N TYR A 17 -30.84 5.26 -9.05
CA TYR A 17 -30.81 4.72 -7.69
C TYR A 17 -30.35 5.72 -6.63
N ILE A 18 -29.74 6.85 -7.02
CA ILE A 18 -29.24 7.84 -6.08
C ILE A 18 -29.89 9.20 -6.33
N LEU A 19 -29.80 9.70 -7.56
CA LEU A 19 -30.22 11.07 -7.84
C LEU A 19 -31.74 11.24 -7.80
N GLU A 20 -32.47 10.37 -8.49
CA GLU A 20 -33.94 10.35 -8.49
C GLU A 20 -34.52 10.27 -7.07
N PRO A 21 -34.16 9.26 -6.23
CA PRO A 21 -34.64 9.19 -4.85
C PRO A 21 -34.26 10.40 -4.00
N PHE A 22 -33.07 10.97 -4.17
CA PHE A 22 -32.64 12.16 -3.44
C PHE A 22 -33.53 13.37 -3.78
N PHE A 23 -33.81 13.60 -5.07
CA PHE A 23 -34.66 14.71 -5.49
C PHE A 23 -36.11 14.50 -5.06
N GLU A 24 -36.65 13.29 -5.22
CA GLU A 24 -38.00 12.94 -4.77
C GLU A 24 -38.18 13.15 -3.26
N ALA A 25 -37.23 12.70 -2.45
CA ALA A 25 -37.25 12.89 -1.00
C ALA A 25 -37.20 14.36 -0.57
N ASN A 26 -36.68 15.24 -1.43
CA ASN A 26 -36.62 16.69 -1.23
C ASN A 26 -37.72 17.44 -2.00
N PHE A 27 -38.76 16.75 -2.44
CA PHE A 27 -39.91 17.30 -3.18
C PHE A 27 -39.53 18.00 -4.49
N TRP A 28 -38.43 17.60 -5.12
CA TRP A 28 -37.96 18.13 -6.40
C TRP A 28 -38.05 17.06 -7.48
N SER A 29 -38.27 17.48 -8.73
CA SER A 29 -38.26 16.59 -9.91
C SER A 29 -36.90 16.61 -10.59
N MET A 30 -36.52 15.49 -11.20
CA MET A 30 -35.38 15.39 -12.11
C MET A 30 -35.44 16.37 -13.29
N ASN A 31 -36.63 16.85 -13.65
CA ASN A 31 -36.80 17.86 -14.70
C ASN A 31 -36.30 19.25 -14.28
N HIS A 32 -36.02 19.46 -12.99
CA HIS A 32 -35.45 20.72 -12.49
C HIS A 32 -33.92 20.79 -12.63
N ILE A 33 -33.26 19.73 -13.08
CA ILE A 33 -31.82 19.73 -13.30
C ILE A 33 -31.49 19.39 -14.74
N THR A 34 -30.50 20.09 -15.28
CA THR A 34 -30.04 19.88 -16.64
C THR A 34 -29.21 18.60 -16.76
N PRO A 35 -29.11 17.99 -17.95
CA PRO A 35 -28.22 16.85 -18.19
C PRO A 35 -26.74 17.14 -17.85
N THR A 36 -26.33 18.40 -17.93
CA THR A 36 -24.99 18.87 -17.55
C THR A 36 -24.80 18.84 -16.04
N GLU A 37 -25.78 19.31 -15.27
CA GLU A 37 -25.74 19.25 -13.81
C GLU A 37 -25.78 17.80 -13.31
N GLN A 38 -26.59 16.94 -13.94
CA GLN A 38 -26.57 15.50 -13.66
C GLN A 38 -25.19 14.88 -13.91
N ALA A 39 -24.56 15.23 -15.03
CA ALA A 39 -23.20 14.76 -15.33
C ALA A 39 -22.16 15.29 -14.33
N TYR A 40 -22.33 16.53 -13.87
CA TYR A 40 -21.47 17.13 -12.84
C TYR A 40 -21.64 16.44 -11.48
N LEU A 41 -22.88 16.19 -11.05
CA LEU A 41 -23.15 15.48 -9.79
C LEU A 41 -22.63 14.05 -9.82
N TYR A 42 -22.82 13.35 -10.94
CA TYR A 42 -22.25 12.02 -11.16
C TYR A 42 -20.72 12.03 -11.09
N PHE A 43 -20.10 13.03 -11.71
CA PHE A 43 -18.66 13.21 -11.64
C PHE A 43 -18.18 13.46 -10.20
N MET A 44 -18.82 14.39 -9.49
CA MET A 44 -18.51 14.72 -8.10
C MET A 44 -18.64 13.50 -7.19
N PHE A 45 -19.73 12.74 -7.33
CA PHE A 45 -19.95 11.51 -6.58
C PHE A 45 -18.80 10.51 -6.81
N GLY A 46 -18.44 10.32 -8.09
CA GLY A 46 -17.48 9.29 -8.45
C GLY A 46 -16.04 9.59 -8.06
N VAL A 47 -15.57 10.84 -8.10
CA VAL A 47 -14.12 11.14 -7.88
C VAL A 47 -13.75 11.53 -6.46
N MET A 48 -14.69 11.47 -5.52
CA MET A 48 -14.48 12.02 -4.17
C MET A 48 -13.73 11.10 -3.21
N ASN A 49 -13.82 9.77 -3.37
CA ASN A 49 -13.27 8.82 -2.40
C ASN A 49 -12.44 7.72 -3.06
N THR A 50 -11.36 7.34 -2.38
CA THR A 50 -10.66 6.08 -2.60
C THR A 50 -11.36 4.97 -1.83
N TYR A 51 -11.27 3.74 -2.33
CA TYR A 51 -11.84 2.54 -1.73
C TYR A 51 -10.79 1.76 -0.94
N LEU A 52 -11.18 1.09 0.14
CA LEU A 52 -10.41 0.01 0.74
C LEU A 52 -10.53 -1.25 -0.13
N GLU A 53 -9.60 -2.19 0.02
CA GLU A 53 -9.66 -3.47 -0.72
C GLU A 53 -10.91 -4.28 -0.32
N GLU A 54 -11.27 -4.22 0.96
CA GLU A 54 -12.45 -4.87 1.52
C GLU A 54 -13.77 -4.29 1.00
N ASP A 55 -13.81 -2.99 0.64
CA ASP A 55 -14.98 -2.35 0.01
C ASP A 55 -15.27 -2.90 -1.40
N LEU A 56 -14.28 -3.59 -2.00
CA LEU A 56 -14.32 -4.05 -3.39
C LEU A 56 -14.53 -5.57 -3.50
N LEU A 57 -14.72 -6.28 -2.38
CA LEU A 57 -14.85 -7.75 -2.38
C LEU A 57 -16.07 -8.23 -3.19
N ASP A 58 -17.16 -7.45 -3.19
CA ASP A 58 -18.38 -7.77 -3.92
C ASP A 58 -18.42 -7.16 -5.33
N THR A 59 -17.35 -6.51 -5.77
CA THR A 59 -17.31 -5.88 -7.10
C THR A 59 -17.07 -6.93 -8.19
N PRO A 60 -17.73 -6.81 -9.35
CA PRO A 60 -17.54 -7.77 -10.44
C PRO A 60 -16.07 -7.83 -10.87
N ASP A 61 -15.55 -9.03 -11.15
CA ASP A 61 -14.16 -9.27 -11.59
C ASP A 61 -13.73 -8.45 -12.83
N LYS A 62 -14.71 -7.87 -13.55
CA LYS A 62 -14.56 -7.20 -14.85
C LYS A 62 -14.31 -5.68 -14.81
N VAL A 63 -13.93 -5.10 -13.67
CA VAL A 63 -13.42 -3.71 -13.68
C VAL A 63 -12.20 -3.57 -14.61
N GLN A 64 -11.52 -4.66 -14.96
CA GLN A 64 -10.31 -4.66 -15.81
C GLN A 64 -10.56 -4.30 -17.29
N GLU A 65 -11.72 -4.60 -17.87
CA GLU A 65 -11.90 -4.53 -19.34
C GLU A 65 -12.41 -3.17 -19.86
N SER A 66 -12.89 -2.28 -18.99
CA SER A 66 -13.58 -1.04 -19.39
C SER A 66 -12.84 0.26 -19.06
N TRP A 67 -11.66 0.21 -18.43
CA TRP A 67 -10.99 1.39 -17.87
C TRP A 67 -9.57 1.61 -18.39
N GLY A 68 -9.14 2.87 -18.28
CA GLY A 68 -8.01 3.46 -18.98
C GLY A 68 -6.74 2.61 -19.04
N TRP A 69 -6.14 2.56 -20.23
CA TRP A 69 -4.89 1.84 -20.50
C TRP A 69 -3.73 2.31 -19.62
N ILE A 70 -3.78 3.54 -19.10
CA ILE A 70 -2.74 4.13 -18.24
C ILE A 70 -2.69 3.41 -16.91
N GLU A 71 -3.84 3.25 -16.25
CA GLU A 71 -3.96 2.59 -14.95
C GLU A 71 -3.58 1.10 -15.07
N SER A 72 -4.07 0.42 -16.12
CA SER A 72 -3.66 -0.94 -16.48
C SER A 72 -2.14 -1.06 -16.61
N SER A 73 -1.53 -0.18 -17.39
CA SER A 73 -0.08 -0.16 -17.59
C SER A 73 0.68 0.07 -16.28
N ILE A 74 0.19 0.93 -15.38
CA ILE A 74 0.85 1.20 -14.10
C ILE A 74 0.85 -0.04 -13.21
N VAL A 75 -0.27 -0.76 -13.10
CA VAL A 75 -0.35 -1.97 -12.27
C VAL A 75 0.53 -3.08 -12.83
N GLU A 76 0.57 -3.27 -14.14
CA GLU A 76 1.50 -4.21 -14.79
C GLU A 76 2.96 -3.83 -14.51
N ASN A 77 3.29 -2.54 -14.56
CA ASN A 77 4.63 -2.07 -14.21
C ASN A 77 4.92 -2.25 -12.70
N PHE A 78 3.92 -2.17 -11.82
CA PHE A 78 4.10 -2.51 -10.41
C PHE A 78 4.48 -3.99 -10.27
N GLU A 79 3.72 -4.91 -10.86
CA GLU A 79 4.02 -6.35 -10.79
C GLU A 79 5.42 -6.65 -11.32
N LYS A 80 5.77 -6.09 -12.49
CA LYS A 80 7.06 -6.29 -13.13
C LYS A 80 8.22 -5.71 -12.32
N ASN A 81 8.13 -4.44 -11.92
CA ASN A 81 9.25 -3.75 -11.29
C ASN A 81 9.44 -4.19 -9.84
N PHE A 82 8.37 -4.51 -9.11
CA PHE A 82 8.47 -4.96 -7.73
C PHE A 82 8.56 -6.49 -7.60
N LYS A 83 8.41 -7.24 -8.71
CA LYS A 83 8.44 -8.71 -8.76
C LYS A 83 7.39 -9.33 -7.84
N ILE A 84 6.20 -8.75 -7.83
CA ILE A 84 5.04 -9.19 -7.05
C ILE A 84 3.98 -9.69 -8.01
N CYS A 85 3.33 -10.81 -7.68
CA CYS A 85 2.14 -11.29 -8.37
C CYS A 85 0.91 -10.87 -7.57
N PHE A 86 0.19 -9.85 -8.04
CA PHE A 86 -1.01 -9.39 -7.35
C PHE A 86 -2.17 -10.36 -7.60
N THR A 87 -2.98 -10.54 -6.57
CA THR A 87 -4.29 -11.20 -6.68
C THR A 87 -5.27 -10.35 -7.47
N THR A 88 -6.37 -10.94 -7.96
CA THR A 88 -7.42 -10.20 -8.67
C THR A 88 -7.99 -9.05 -7.83
N SER A 89 -8.20 -9.27 -6.53
CA SER A 89 -8.70 -8.25 -5.61
C SER A 89 -7.74 -7.06 -5.48
N GLU A 90 -6.44 -7.33 -5.28
CA GLU A 90 -5.41 -6.29 -5.22
C GLU A 90 -5.31 -5.49 -6.52
N LYS A 91 -5.43 -6.15 -7.67
CA LYS A 91 -5.47 -5.48 -8.98
C LYS A 91 -6.68 -4.56 -9.09
N ASN A 92 -7.87 -5.04 -8.75
CA ASN A 92 -9.09 -4.23 -8.80
C ASN A 92 -8.99 -3.01 -7.87
N TYR A 93 -8.48 -3.21 -6.65
CA TYR A 93 -8.18 -2.13 -5.71
C TYR A 93 -7.26 -1.07 -6.31
N LEU A 94 -6.15 -1.47 -6.94
CA LEU A 94 -5.23 -0.53 -7.58
C LEU A 94 -5.88 0.19 -8.76
N TYR A 95 -6.60 -0.52 -9.63
CA TYR A 95 -7.23 0.06 -10.81
C TYR A 95 -8.25 1.13 -10.45
N VAL A 96 -9.19 0.83 -9.57
CA VAL A 96 -10.24 1.76 -9.16
C VAL A 96 -9.60 3.00 -8.55
N ASN A 97 -8.69 2.82 -7.59
CA ASN A 97 -8.09 3.94 -6.87
C ASN A 97 -7.17 4.80 -7.73
N LEU A 98 -6.35 4.19 -8.60
CA LEU A 98 -5.51 4.93 -9.55
C LEU A 98 -6.37 5.75 -10.50
N ALA A 99 -7.44 5.16 -11.04
CA ALA A 99 -8.38 5.87 -11.91
C ALA A 99 -8.97 7.10 -11.19
N MET A 100 -9.41 6.95 -9.94
CA MET A 100 -9.98 8.07 -9.18
C MET A 100 -8.96 9.18 -8.95
N ILE A 101 -7.73 8.83 -8.58
CA ILE A 101 -6.65 9.80 -8.38
C ILE A 101 -6.29 10.53 -9.69
N HIS A 102 -6.22 9.83 -10.82
CA HIS A 102 -5.89 10.44 -12.11
C HIS A 102 -7.02 11.33 -12.63
N LEU A 103 -8.27 10.89 -12.49
CA LEU A 103 -9.44 11.68 -12.85
C LEU A 103 -9.52 12.96 -12.03
N TYR A 104 -9.29 12.86 -10.72
CA TYR A 104 -9.16 14.01 -9.85
C TYR A 104 -8.06 14.96 -10.34
N SER A 105 -6.87 14.42 -10.61
CA SER A 105 -5.71 15.20 -11.08
C SER A 105 -5.96 15.88 -12.43
N ARG A 106 -6.79 15.27 -13.29
CA ARG A 106 -7.15 15.80 -14.61
C ARG A 106 -8.14 16.95 -14.52
N VAL A 107 -9.17 16.83 -13.68
CA VAL A 107 -10.32 17.75 -13.66
C VAL A 107 -10.20 18.81 -12.57
N PHE A 108 -9.83 18.43 -11.35
CA PHE A 108 -9.70 19.36 -10.22
C PHE A 108 -8.25 19.75 -9.90
N GLY A 109 -7.29 19.02 -10.47
CA GLY A 109 -5.88 19.31 -10.28
C GLY A 109 -5.51 20.72 -10.73
N THR A 110 -4.80 21.45 -9.88
CA THR A 110 -4.32 22.80 -10.15
C THR A 110 -2.93 22.97 -9.58
N LYS A 111 -2.05 23.63 -10.35
CA LYS A 111 -0.67 23.96 -9.93
C LYS A 111 -0.63 24.84 -8.67
N LYS A 112 -1.75 25.50 -8.35
CA LYS A 112 -1.89 26.43 -7.22
C LYS A 112 -2.54 25.79 -5.99
N LYS A 113 -2.81 24.48 -6.00
CA LYS A 113 -3.51 23.83 -4.90
C LYS A 113 -2.61 23.80 -3.66
N VAL A 114 -2.95 24.60 -2.67
CA VAL A 114 -2.46 24.49 -1.30
C VAL A 114 -3.25 23.39 -0.58
N ASP A 115 -2.64 22.76 0.42
CA ASP A 115 -3.34 21.76 1.20
C ASP A 115 -4.50 22.32 2.03
N ALA A 116 -5.26 21.43 2.68
CA ALA A 116 -6.40 21.79 3.51
C ALA A 116 -6.04 22.73 4.69
N PHE A 117 -4.75 22.91 4.99
CA PHE A 117 -4.23 23.76 6.06
C PHE A 117 -3.41 24.94 5.52
N GLY A 118 -3.48 25.24 4.22
CA GLY A 118 -2.81 26.37 3.60
C GLY A 118 -1.30 26.19 3.43
N LYS A 119 -0.75 24.99 3.63
CA LYS A 119 0.65 24.67 3.37
C LYS A 119 0.80 23.92 2.05
N SER A 120 1.92 24.15 1.37
CA SER A 120 2.32 23.32 0.26
C SER A 120 3.13 22.17 0.85
N ALA A 121 2.60 20.95 0.80
CA ALA A 121 3.38 19.77 1.18
C ALA A 121 4.45 19.51 0.12
N GLU A 122 5.70 19.41 0.55
CA GLU A 122 6.88 19.25 -0.31
C GLU A 122 7.35 17.79 -0.34
N ASP A 123 8.12 17.42 -1.36
CA ASP A 123 8.68 16.07 -1.52
C ASP A 123 9.47 15.60 -0.28
N ARG A 124 10.14 16.52 0.43
CA ARG A 124 10.85 16.23 1.68
C ARG A 124 9.91 15.76 2.80
N ASP A 125 8.69 16.30 2.85
CA ASP A 125 7.70 15.97 3.87
C ASP A 125 7.17 14.56 3.61
N PHE A 126 6.93 14.23 2.34
CA PHE A 126 6.52 12.89 1.92
C PHE A 126 7.62 11.85 2.13
N GLN A 127 8.87 12.20 1.84
CA GLN A 127 10.02 11.34 2.14
C GLN A 127 10.16 11.10 3.65
N HIS A 128 9.88 12.07 4.51
CA HIS A 128 9.88 11.84 5.96
C HIS A 128 8.84 10.79 6.39
N ILE A 129 7.64 10.82 5.78
CA ILE A 129 6.56 9.84 6.05
C ILE A 129 6.90 8.46 5.49
N PHE A 130 7.51 8.41 4.29
CA PHE A 130 7.89 7.18 3.61
C PHE A 130 9.38 7.17 3.22
N PRO A 131 10.32 7.02 4.18
CA PRO A 131 11.76 7.23 3.96
C PRO A 131 12.38 6.36 2.88
N VAL A 132 11.89 5.12 2.74
CA VAL A 132 12.38 4.16 1.76
C VAL A 132 11.45 4.13 0.53
N MET A 133 10.15 3.99 0.76
CA MET A 133 9.18 3.78 -0.32
C MET A 133 9.00 5.00 -1.22
N TYR A 134 9.08 6.23 -0.69
CA TYR A 134 8.85 7.42 -1.51
C TYR A 134 9.96 7.67 -2.55
N PRO A 135 11.26 7.65 -2.21
CA PRO A 135 12.31 7.74 -3.22
C PRO A 135 12.22 6.67 -4.32
N ILE A 136 11.83 5.45 -3.95
CA ILE A 136 11.64 4.35 -4.91
C ILE A 136 10.44 4.62 -5.81
N MET A 137 9.34 5.10 -5.25
CA MET A 137 8.16 5.46 -6.02
C MET A 137 8.44 6.64 -6.96
N GLN A 138 9.30 7.59 -6.57
CA GLN A 138 9.76 8.66 -7.46
C GLN A 138 10.56 8.10 -8.65
N GLN A 139 11.45 7.13 -8.42
CA GLN A 139 12.19 6.46 -9.50
C GLN A 139 11.26 5.67 -10.41
N PHE A 140 10.37 4.85 -9.84
CA PHE A 140 9.33 4.13 -10.57
C PHE A 140 8.50 5.08 -11.43
N PHE A 141 7.96 6.14 -10.83
CA PHE A 141 7.14 7.13 -11.53
C PHE A 141 7.90 7.77 -12.67
N SER A 142 9.15 8.16 -12.45
CA SER A 142 10.00 8.74 -13.49
C SER A 142 10.24 7.77 -14.66
N GLY A 143 10.40 6.48 -14.38
CA GLY A 143 10.52 5.43 -15.40
C GLY A 143 9.24 5.27 -16.22
N VAL A 144 8.09 5.15 -15.55
CA VAL A 144 6.78 4.96 -16.21
C VAL A 144 6.35 6.22 -16.98
N ALA A 145 6.55 7.42 -16.42
CA ALA A 145 6.16 8.68 -17.03
C ALA A 145 6.93 9.02 -18.31
N ARG A 146 8.07 8.37 -18.57
CA ARG A 146 8.75 8.45 -19.88
C ARG A 146 7.94 7.79 -21.00
N ARG A 147 7.20 6.73 -20.67
CA ARG A 147 6.34 5.98 -21.61
C ARG A 147 4.90 6.50 -21.62
N ILE A 148 4.47 7.12 -20.52
CA ILE A 148 3.14 7.69 -20.34
C ILE A 148 3.28 9.18 -19.95
N PRO A 149 3.54 10.07 -20.92
CA PRO A 149 3.81 11.49 -20.65
C PRO A 149 2.67 12.22 -19.93
N GLU A 150 1.43 11.74 -20.06
CA GLU A 150 0.25 12.25 -19.36
C GLU A 150 0.44 12.27 -17.83
N LEU A 151 1.20 11.32 -17.28
CA LEU A 151 1.49 11.26 -15.85
C LEU A 151 2.22 12.51 -15.34
N ASN A 152 3.11 13.10 -16.14
CA ASN A 152 3.78 14.34 -15.77
C ASN A 152 2.76 15.48 -15.63
N THR A 153 1.76 15.53 -16.51
CA THR A 153 0.68 16.52 -16.41
C THR A 153 -0.15 16.32 -15.15
N TYR A 154 -0.42 15.07 -14.78
CA TYR A 154 -1.12 14.76 -13.53
C TYR A 154 -0.30 15.18 -12.32
N TYR A 155 0.99 14.86 -12.28
CA TYR A 155 1.87 15.23 -11.16
C TYR A 155 2.05 16.76 -11.03
N GLU A 156 2.16 17.49 -12.13
CA GLU A 156 2.23 18.96 -12.08
C GLU A 156 0.98 19.59 -11.46
N LYS A 157 -0.19 19.01 -11.73
CA LYS A 157 -1.48 19.47 -11.22
C LYS A 157 -1.82 18.89 -9.84
N ASN A 158 -1.16 17.80 -9.45
CA ASN A 158 -1.33 17.10 -8.19
C ASN A 158 0.06 16.65 -7.67
N ARG A 159 0.72 17.54 -6.95
CA ARG A 159 2.05 17.28 -6.35
C ARG A 159 2.07 16.10 -5.37
N ARG A 160 0.91 15.65 -4.92
CA ARG A 160 0.75 14.50 -4.02
C ARG A 160 0.65 13.17 -4.75
N LEU A 161 0.62 13.15 -6.08
CA LEU A 161 0.37 11.93 -6.86
C LEU A 161 1.28 10.75 -6.44
N ILE A 162 2.59 10.99 -6.37
CA ILE A 162 3.57 9.97 -5.95
C ILE A 162 3.32 9.53 -4.50
N PHE A 163 2.99 10.46 -3.61
CA PHE A 163 2.65 10.15 -2.22
C PHE A 163 1.36 9.31 -2.13
N GLN A 164 0.36 9.60 -2.97
CA GLN A 164 -0.86 8.80 -3.06
C GLN A 164 -0.58 7.39 -3.58
N TYR A 165 0.32 7.23 -4.56
CA TYR A 165 0.76 5.91 -4.99
C TYR A 165 1.42 5.15 -3.84
N CYS A 166 2.29 5.80 -3.06
CA CYS A 166 2.86 5.20 -1.85
C CYS A 166 1.79 4.71 -0.88
N MET A 167 0.74 5.51 -0.64
CA MET A 167 -0.36 5.10 0.23
C MET A 167 -1.08 3.86 -0.30
N LEU A 168 -1.40 3.81 -1.60
CA LEU A 168 -2.09 2.66 -2.20
C LEU A 168 -1.24 1.38 -2.13
N VAL A 169 0.01 1.46 -2.56
CA VAL A 169 0.83 0.23 -2.65
C VAL A 169 1.31 -0.25 -1.28
N ARG A 170 1.34 0.61 -0.25
CA ARG A 170 1.79 0.21 1.10
C ARG A 170 1.03 -1.00 1.62
N ASP A 171 -0.29 -0.94 1.51
CA ASP A 171 -1.18 -1.92 2.13
C ASP A 171 -1.08 -3.27 1.40
N ILE A 172 -0.78 -3.25 0.11
CA ILE A 172 -0.48 -4.44 -0.69
C ILE A 172 0.93 -4.96 -0.42
N PHE A 173 1.94 -4.09 -0.50
CA PHE A 173 3.35 -4.50 -0.36
C PHE A 173 3.61 -5.16 0.99
N ILE A 174 2.97 -4.70 2.07
CA ILE A 174 3.05 -5.34 3.38
C ILE A 174 2.60 -6.81 3.34
N LYS A 175 1.60 -7.17 2.52
CA LYS A 175 1.11 -8.55 2.38
C LYS A 175 2.11 -9.45 1.64
N HIS A 176 2.84 -8.87 0.69
CA HIS A 176 3.84 -9.55 -0.15
C HIS A 176 5.25 -9.50 0.41
N GLU A 177 5.44 -8.88 1.58
CA GLU A 177 6.74 -8.81 2.24
C GLU A 177 7.27 -10.18 2.64
N GLN A 178 8.56 -10.37 2.43
CA GLN A 178 9.25 -11.53 2.97
C GLN A 178 9.20 -11.47 4.51
N PRO A 179 8.68 -12.51 5.18
CA PRO A 179 8.54 -12.49 6.63
C PRO A 179 9.92 -12.40 7.29
N VAL A 180 9.96 -11.73 8.44
CA VAL A 180 11.08 -11.91 9.37
C VAL A 180 10.93 -13.29 10.00
N ILE A 181 11.91 -14.16 9.78
CA ILE A 181 11.94 -15.52 10.29
C ILE A 181 12.68 -15.50 11.63
N PHE A 182 12.00 -15.91 12.70
CA PHE A 182 12.59 -15.96 14.03
C PHE A 182 12.62 -17.39 14.56
N TYR A 183 13.67 -17.69 15.32
CA TYR A 183 13.81 -18.93 16.07
C TYR A 183 13.96 -18.61 17.56
N ILE A 184 13.45 -19.47 18.43
CA ILE A 184 13.53 -19.30 19.89
C ILE A 184 14.35 -20.44 20.49
N GLN A 185 15.32 -20.10 21.32
CA GLN A 185 16.03 -21.04 22.18
C GLN A 185 15.83 -20.66 23.65
N SER A 186 15.06 -21.48 24.37
CA SER A 186 14.76 -21.27 25.78
C SER A 186 15.28 -22.41 26.65
N LYS A 187 16.01 -22.08 27.73
CA LYS A 187 16.42 -23.07 28.75
C LYS A 187 15.27 -23.47 29.67
N TYR A 188 14.16 -22.72 29.68
CA TYR A 188 12.98 -23.00 30.51
C TYR A 188 12.02 -24.02 29.86
N GLY A 189 12.35 -24.53 28.68
CA GLY A 189 11.61 -25.60 28.01
C GLY A 189 10.48 -25.13 27.09
N LYS A 190 9.73 -26.10 26.56
CA LYS A 190 8.78 -25.90 25.45
C LYS A 190 7.57 -25.03 25.78
N THR A 191 7.13 -24.99 27.03
CA THR A 191 6.02 -24.12 27.45
C THR A 191 6.39 -22.65 27.35
N GLN A 192 7.60 -22.29 27.77
CA GLN A 192 8.11 -20.91 27.68
C GLN A 192 8.35 -20.51 26.22
N GLU A 193 8.91 -21.42 25.42
CA GLU A 193 9.08 -21.24 23.97
C GLU A 193 7.73 -20.95 23.28
N LEU A 194 6.69 -21.73 23.61
CA LEU A 194 5.35 -21.54 23.05
C LEU A 194 4.72 -20.20 23.45
N TRP A 195 4.88 -19.79 24.71
CA TRP A 195 4.39 -18.49 25.18
C TRP A 195 5.08 -17.34 24.43
N ALA A 196 6.41 -17.37 24.34
CA ALA A 196 7.18 -16.34 23.64
C ALA A 196 6.83 -16.31 22.15
N LYS A 197 6.71 -17.48 21.50
CA LYS A 197 6.25 -17.61 20.10
C LYS A 197 4.91 -16.90 19.87
N LYS A 198 3.90 -17.19 20.68
CA LYS A 198 2.57 -16.56 20.55
C LYS A 198 2.64 -15.04 20.72
N ARG A 199 3.48 -14.58 21.66
CA ARG A 199 3.65 -13.15 21.93
C ARG A 199 4.35 -12.41 20.78
N ILE A 200 5.38 -13.02 20.19
CA ILE A 200 6.10 -12.46 19.04
C ILE A 200 5.21 -12.44 17.80
N LEU A 201 4.47 -13.52 17.52
CA LEU A 201 3.54 -13.56 16.38
C LEU A 201 2.43 -12.50 16.45
N SER A 202 2.08 -12.02 17.65
CA SER A 202 1.04 -11.00 17.87
C SER A 202 1.59 -9.57 18.05
N MET A 203 2.91 -9.36 17.95
CA MET A 203 3.51 -8.05 18.23
C MET A 203 3.43 -7.05 17.07
N THR A 204 3.08 -7.52 15.87
CA THR A 204 3.09 -6.75 14.62
C THR A 204 2.07 -7.32 13.65
N GLU A 205 1.44 -6.45 12.86
CA GLU A 205 0.54 -6.84 11.77
C GLU A 205 1.30 -7.21 10.49
N ARG A 206 2.62 -6.98 10.47
CA ARG A 206 3.48 -7.29 9.32
C ARG A 206 3.96 -8.73 9.36
N PRO A 207 4.27 -9.35 8.20
CA PRO A 207 4.71 -10.73 8.13
C PRO A 207 5.88 -11.05 9.07
N ILE A 208 5.67 -12.06 9.92
CA ILE A 208 6.66 -12.63 10.83
C ILE A 208 6.38 -14.13 10.95
N LYS A 209 7.42 -14.96 10.86
CA LYS A 209 7.29 -16.42 10.78
C LYS A 209 8.18 -17.10 11.81
N TYR A 210 7.62 -18.08 12.50
CA TYR A 210 8.39 -18.94 13.40
C TYR A 210 9.13 -20.02 12.60
N SER A 211 10.41 -20.18 12.90
CA SER A 211 11.25 -21.29 12.46
C SER A 211 11.21 -22.41 13.50
N ALA A 212 11.06 -23.67 13.07
CA ALA A 212 11.05 -24.81 14.00
C ALA A 212 12.46 -25.25 14.45
N SER A 213 13.49 -24.91 13.67
CA SER A 213 14.88 -25.23 13.95
C SER A 213 15.84 -24.12 13.52
N ALA A 214 17.09 -24.20 14.00
CA ALA A 214 18.17 -23.32 13.56
C ALA A 214 18.52 -23.53 12.08
N ASP A 215 18.40 -24.76 11.56
CA ASP A 215 18.79 -25.13 10.19
C ASP A 215 17.91 -24.50 9.10
N GLN A 216 16.75 -23.98 9.49
CA GLN A 216 15.82 -23.26 8.60
C GLN A 216 16.24 -21.80 8.35
N LEU A 217 17.49 -21.43 8.68
CA LEU A 217 18.11 -20.13 8.39
C LEU A 217 17.27 -18.94 8.91
N PRO A 218 17.01 -18.85 10.23
CA PRO A 218 16.26 -17.73 10.77
C PRO A 218 17.03 -16.42 10.58
N ASP A 219 16.31 -15.31 10.36
CA ASP A 219 16.91 -13.97 10.34
C ASP A 219 17.34 -13.57 11.76
N ILE A 220 16.62 -14.04 12.78
CA ILE A 220 16.90 -13.75 14.19
C ILE A 220 16.72 -14.97 15.10
N VAL A 221 17.66 -15.18 16.00
CA VAL A 221 17.57 -16.16 17.10
C VAL A 221 17.37 -15.40 18.41
N ILE A 222 16.29 -15.72 19.12
CA ILE A 222 15.92 -15.11 20.39
C ILE A 222 16.23 -16.11 21.49
N SER A 223 17.10 -15.75 22.43
CA SER A 223 17.53 -16.67 23.48
C SER A 223 17.51 -16.05 24.89
N ASP A 224 17.14 -16.88 25.87
CA ASP A 224 17.19 -16.56 27.31
C ASP A 224 18.48 -17.02 28.02
N TYR A 225 19.45 -17.47 27.23
CA TYR A 225 20.78 -17.87 27.69
C TYR A 225 21.84 -17.57 26.62
N PRO A 226 23.13 -17.51 26.99
CA PRO A 226 24.20 -17.40 26.00
C PRO A 226 24.26 -18.64 25.10
N ILE A 227 24.29 -18.42 23.78
CA ILE A 227 24.39 -19.47 22.76
C ILE A 227 25.69 -19.31 21.98
N ASP A 228 26.24 -20.40 21.45
CA ASP A 228 27.44 -20.34 20.62
C ASP A 228 27.14 -19.62 19.29
N LYS A 229 27.72 -18.44 19.12
CA LYS A 229 27.53 -17.61 17.93
C LYS A 229 28.09 -18.26 16.68
N LYS A 230 29.12 -19.11 16.82
CA LYS A 230 29.77 -19.79 15.69
C LYS A 230 28.81 -20.68 14.91
N ALA A 231 27.77 -21.20 15.57
CA ALA A 231 26.72 -21.98 14.91
C ALA A 231 25.90 -21.16 13.90
N TYR A 232 25.99 -19.82 13.93
CA TYR A 232 25.19 -18.88 13.15
C TYR A 232 26.02 -17.92 12.28
N ASP A 233 27.35 -18.01 12.34
CA ASP A 233 28.26 -17.08 11.63
C ASP A 233 28.09 -17.15 10.09
N GLN A 234 27.62 -18.27 9.55
CA GLN A 234 27.46 -18.48 8.11
C GLN A 234 26.14 -17.94 7.54
N THR A 235 25.17 -17.59 8.41
CA THR A 235 23.78 -17.35 7.99
C THR A 235 23.35 -15.88 8.12
N ASN A 236 24.27 -14.99 8.51
CA ASN A 236 23.99 -13.59 8.84
C ASN A 236 22.82 -13.42 9.84
N THR A 237 22.62 -14.44 10.68
CA THR A 237 21.52 -14.49 11.65
C THR A 237 21.83 -13.60 12.83
N GLN A 238 20.91 -12.70 13.15
CA GLN A 238 21.06 -11.81 14.29
C GLN A 238 20.71 -12.56 15.59
N ILE A 239 21.50 -12.37 16.64
CA ILE A 239 21.22 -13.01 17.94
C ILE A 239 20.73 -11.96 18.92
N PHE A 240 19.53 -12.18 19.46
CA PHE A 240 18.91 -11.34 20.46
C PHE A 240 18.84 -12.09 21.80
N TYR A 241 19.46 -11.50 22.81
CA TYR A 241 19.43 -12.04 24.16
C TYR A 241 18.49 -11.22 25.05
N TRP A 242 17.66 -11.93 25.82
CA TRP A 242 17.03 -11.41 27.03
C TRP A 242 17.43 -12.30 28.22
N ASN A 243 17.31 -11.81 29.45
CA ASN A 243 17.66 -12.60 30.63
C ASN A 243 16.40 -12.99 31.39
N GLY A 244 16.11 -14.29 31.48
CA GLY A 244 14.94 -14.76 32.22
C GLY A 244 13.61 -14.37 31.57
N GLN A 245 12.67 -13.87 32.36
CA GLN A 245 11.37 -13.43 31.85
C GLN A 245 11.50 -12.03 31.21
N PRO A 246 11.12 -11.86 29.93
CA PRO A 246 11.37 -10.62 29.21
C PRO A 246 10.58 -9.44 29.76
N THR A 247 11.28 -8.34 30.00
CA THR A 247 10.72 -7.08 30.48
C THR A 247 10.10 -6.27 29.35
N LYS A 248 9.37 -5.21 29.68
CA LYS A 248 8.85 -4.24 28.70
C LYS A 248 9.96 -3.68 27.79
N ASN A 249 11.15 -3.46 28.34
CA ASN A 249 12.29 -2.94 27.59
C ASN A 249 12.86 -3.99 26.61
N ASP A 250 12.89 -5.27 27.01
CA ASP A 250 13.31 -6.36 26.12
C ASP A 250 12.37 -6.49 24.92
N TRP A 251 11.06 -6.38 25.14
CA TRP A 251 10.07 -6.38 24.07
C TRP A 251 10.22 -5.19 23.12
N ALA A 252 10.48 -3.99 23.66
CA ALA A 252 10.71 -2.79 22.85
C ALA A 252 11.97 -2.93 21.99
N ARG A 253 13.06 -3.45 22.56
CA ARG A 253 14.31 -3.73 21.84
C ARG A 253 14.13 -4.79 20.76
N LEU A 254 13.44 -5.89 21.08
CA LEU A 254 13.16 -6.94 20.10
C LEU A 254 12.34 -6.39 18.92
N LYS A 255 11.34 -5.54 19.20
CA LYS A 255 10.55 -4.87 18.16
C LYS A 255 11.43 -4.00 17.25
N ALA A 256 12.36 -3.24 17.84
CA ALA A 256 13.29 -2.40 17.08
C ALA A 256 14.21 -3.25 16.17
N GLU A 257 14.74 -4.36 16.67
CA GLU A 257 15.58 -5.26 15.87
C GLU A 257 14.79 -5.93 14.73
N ILE A 258 13.57 -6.41 14.98
CA ILE A 258 12.71 -6.96 13.92
C ILE A 258 12.42 -5.91 12.83
N ILE A 259 12.19 -4.64 13.21
CA ILE A 259 12.01 -3.55 12.24
C ILE A 259 13.28 -3.32 11.43
N LYS A 260 14.45 -3.35 12.07
CA LYS A 260 15.75 -3.19 11.41
C LYS A 260 16.00 -4.29 10.38
N ILE A 261 15.87 -5.56 10.77
CA ILE A 261 16.01 -6.73 9.88
C ILE A 261 15.06 -6.58 8.69
N ARG A 262 13.78 -6.26 8.95
CA ARG A 262 12.79 -6.09 7.87
C ARG A 262 13.19 -5.00 6.89
N ASN A 263 13.66 -3.86 7.39
CA ASN A 263 14.10 -2.75 6.55
C ASN A 263 15.32 -3.14 5.69
N GLU A 264 16.25 -3.93 6.24
CA GLU A 264 17.41 -4.45 5.49
C GLU A 264 16.97 -5.44 4.39
N LYS A 265 16.08 -6.39 4.71
CA LYS A 265 15.49 -7.31 3.72
C LYS A 265 14.79 -6.53 2.60
N ASN A 266 13.92 -5.59 2.95
CA ASN A 266 13.22 -4.75 1.99
C ASN A 266 14.21 -3.93 1.15
N ARG A 267 15.19 -3.26 1.77
CA ARG A 267 16.21 -2.50 1.03
C ARG A 267 16.95 -3.39 0.02
N SER A 268 17.37 -4.59 0.41
CA SER A 268 18.08 -5.51 -0.49
C SER A 268 17.26 -5.97 -1.70
N ILE A 269 15.93 -6.04 -1.56
CA ILE A 269 15.00 -6.32 -2.67
C ILE A 269 14.87 -5.08 -3.54
N LEU A 270 14.70 -3.92 -2.91
CA LEU A 270 14.46 -2.64 -3.57
C LEU A 270 15.67 -2.13 -4.36
N GLU A 271 16.91 -2.35 -3.88
CA GLU A 271 18.16 -2.05 -4.59
C GLU A 271 18.36 -2.89 -5.85
N LYS A 272 17.68 -4.03 -5.96
CA LYS A 272 17.71 -4.92 -7.13
C LYS A 272 16.62 -4.60 -8.14
N LEU A 273 15.79 -3.58 -7.89
CA LEU A 273 14.77 -3.14 -8.82
C LEU A 273 15.41 -2.23 -9.86
N ASP A 274 15.24 -2.61 -11.13
CA ASP A 274 15.70 -1.82 -12.25
C ASP A 274 14.50 -1.09 -12.85
N PHE A 275 14.37 0.20 -12.51
CA PHE A 275 13.34 1.08 -13.06
C PHE A 275 13.74 1.68 -14.41
N VAL A 276 14.89 1.28 -14.97
CA VAL A 276 15.47 1.77 -16.22
C VAL A 276 15.35 0.71 -17.30
N ASN A 277 14.12 0.27 -17.59
CA ASN A 277 13.84 -0.40 -18.86
C ASN A 277 12.49 0.04 -19.37
#